data_AF-A0AAV6K2A5-F1
#
_entry.id   AF-A0AAV6K2A5-F1
#
_cell.length_a   1.000
_cell.length_b   1.000
_cell.length_c   1.000
_cell.angle_alpha   90.00
_cell.angle_beta   90.00
_cell.angle_gamma   90.00
#
_symmetry.space_group_name_H-M   'P 1'
#
loop_
_entity.id
_entity.type
_entity.pdbx_description
1 polymer ?
#
loop_
_entity_poly.entity_id
_entity_poly.type
_entity_poly.pdbx_seq_one_letter_code
_entity_poly.pdbx_strand_id
1 'polypeptide(L)'
;MEAGMLGTLRALWDVFPLFTNTGWGENSNLAFLQNHMGASFVERPQPWFTNVSVDDIHSGDFLAISKIRGRWGGFETLEKWVTGAYAGHTAVCLKDSEGKLWVAESGHENEEVASVMTVWSHLQPDYAANMWNEALNKRLGTQDLALPEILVETEKRGLSFDELLMIPEQDDWIYSDGKSTSCIKDAYTLNFFETNSSRLPKWCNDGDTMKLPFCQIKGRYQMELPGYNSVDPYPHMNERCPSLPPNYHRPKDC
;
A
#
# COMPACT_ATOMS: atom_id res chain seq x y z
N MET A 1 10.70 9.36 15.66
CA MET A 1 11.10 8.80 16.97
C MET A 1 12.59 8.52 16.89
N GLU A 2 13.43 9.04 17.79
CA GLU A 2 14.87 8.70 17.81
C GLU A 2 15.03 7.22 18.20
N ALA A 3 15.19 6.36 17.21
CA ALA A 3 15.42 4.94 17.43
C ALA A 3 16.87 4.74 17.92
N GLY A 4 17.04 4.46 19.21
CA GLY A 4 18.34 4.03 19.75
C GLY A 4 18.76 2.65 19.22
N MET A 5 20.06 2.34 19.23
CA MET A 5 20.68 1.16 18.58
C MET A 5 20.00 -0.20 18.86
N LEU A 6 19.48 -0.44 20.06
CA LEU A 6 18.73 -1.66 20.43
C LEU A 6 17.33 -1.71 19.81
N GLY A 7 16.67 -0.55 19.68
CA GLY A 7 15.42 -0.38 18.95
C GLY A 7 15.63 -0.52 17.44
N THR A 8 16.72 0.04 16.91
CA THR A 8 17.12 -0.16 15.50
C THR A 8 17.41 -1.62 15.19
N LEU A 9 18.11 -2.35 16.06
CA LEU A 9 18.39 -3.78 15.86
C LEU A 9 17.14 -4.67 15.97
N ARG A 10 16.19 -4.32 16.85
CA ARG A 10 14.89 -5.03 16.95
C ARG A 10 13.98 -4.71 15.78
N ALA A 11 13.92 -3.45 15.34
CA ALA A 11 13.23 -3.04 14.13
C ALA A 11 13.83 -3.71 12.89
N LEU A 12 15.16 -3.77 12.77
CA LEU A 12 15.84 -4.53 11.71
C LEU A 12 15.52 -6.03 11.81
N TRP A 13 15.42 -6.61 13.00
CA TRP A 13 15.03 -8.02 13.17
C TRP A 13 13.59 -8.30 12.76
N ASP A 14 12.68 -7.34 12.94
CA ASP A 14 11.27 -7.47 12.57
C ASP A 14 11.03 -7.12 11.08
N VAL A 15 11.86 -6.24 10.50
CA VAL A 15 11.69 -5.65 9.16
C VAL A 15 12.56 -6.35 8.10
N PHE A 16 13.81 -6.70 8.39
CA PHE A 16 14.69 -7.41 7.45
C PHE A 16 14.09 -8.72 6.92
N PRO A 17 13.46 -9.59 7.75
CA PRO A 17 12.87 -10.84 7.27
C PRO A 17 11.80 -10.59 6.21
N LEU A 18 11.07 -9.46 6.30
CA LEU A 18 9.96 -9.12 5.42
C LEU A 18 10.39 -9.07 3.94
N PHE A 19 11.64 -8.67 3.68
CA PHE A 19 12.19 -8.53 2.34
C PHE A 19 12.76 -9.84 1.77
N THR A 20 12.81 -10.92 2.56
CA THR A 20 13.36 -12.19 2.10
C THR A 20 12.32 -12.99 1.32
N ASN A 21 12.74 -13.63 0.21
CA ASN A 21 11.86 -14.49 -0.58
C ASN A 21 11.79 -15.94 -0.04
N THR A 22 11.64 -16.08 1.27
CA THR A 22 11.65 -17.38 1.97
C THR A 22 10.34 -17.63 2.70
N GLY A 23 10.09 -18.88 3.12
CA GLY A 23 8.93 -19.20 3.98
C GLY A 23 9.02 -18.51 5.35
N TRP A 24 10.23 -18.20 5.82
CA TRP A 24 10.42 -17.37 7.00
C TRP A 24 9.97 -15.93 6.75
N GLY A 25 10.38 -15.32 5.62
CA GLY A 25 9.92 -13.99 5.23
C GLY A 25 8.41 -13.89 5.05
N GLU A 26 7.78 -14.91 4.44
CA GLU A 26 6.32 -15.01 4.34
C GLU A 26 5.66 -15.02 5.74
N ASN A 27 6.06 -15.94 6.62
CA ASN A 27 5.52 -16.01 7.98
C ASN A 27 5.77 -14.72 8.78
N SER A 28 6.91 -14.06 8.56
CA SER A 28 7.21 -12.76 9.18
C SER A 28 6.27 -11.66 8.70
N ASN A 29 5.96 -11.57 7.40
CA ASN A 29 4.98 -10.62 6.87
C ASN A 29 3.58 -10.88 7.47
N LEU A 30 3.15 -12.14 7.54
CA LEU A 30 1.85 -12.52 8.11
C LEU A 30 1.75 -12.12 9.59
N ALA A 31 2.76 -12.50 10.40
CA ALA A 31 2.81 -12.16 11.81
C ALA A 31 2.88 -10.64 12.03
N PHE A 32 3.59 -9.91 11.16
CA PHE A 32 3.66 -8.45 11.22
C PHE A 32 2.28 -7.82 11.04
N LEU A 33 1.55 -8.19 9.97
CA LEU A 33 0.22 -7.66 9.69
C LEU A 33 -0.82 -8.10 10.74
N GLN A 34 -0.73 -9.34 11.24
CA GLN A 34 -1.57 -9.82 12.35
C GLN A 34 -1.37 -8.98 13.62
N ASN A 35 -0.12 -8.80 14.04
CA ASN A 35 0.18 -8.14 15.31
C ASN A 35 -0.07 -6.63 15.26
N HIS A 36 0.11 -5.97 14.10
CA HIS A 36 0.03 -4.51 13.99
C HIS A 36 -1.27 -3.98 13.37
N MET A 37 -1.98 -4.80 12.59
CA MET A 37 -3.24 -4.40 11.95
C MET A 37 -4.42 -5.29 12.36
N GLY A 38 -4.20 -6.37 13.11
CA GLY A 38 -5.25 -7.34 13.44
C GLY A 38 -5.75 -8.14 12.24
N ALA A 39 -5.03 -8.10 11.11
CA ALA A 39 -5.40 -8.82 9.89
C ALA A 39 -5.35 -10.33 10.13
N SER A 40 -6.27 -11.06 9.51
CA SER A 40 -6.39 -12.51 9.58
C SER A 40 -5.89 -13.16 8.28
N PHE A 41 -5.24 -14.31 8.41
CA PHE A 41 -4.68 -15.06 7.27
C PHE A 41 -5.07 -16.52 7.36
N VAL A 42 -6.37 -16.78 7.17
CA VAL A 42 -6.90 -18.14 7.14
C VAL A 42 -6.43 -18.82 5.85
N GLU A 43 -5.81 -19.99 5.96
CA GLU A 43 -5.38 -20.75 4.78
C GLU A 43 -6.58 -21.28 3.99
N ARG A 44 -6.54 -21.09 2.67
CA ARG A 44 -7.52 -21.62 1.72
C ARG A 44 -7.17 -23.06 1.34
N PRO A 45 -8.18 -23.91 1.08
CA PRO A 45 -7.94 -25.23 0.53
C PRO A 45 -7.28 -25.13 -0.86
N GLN A 46 -6.42 -26.10 -1.19
CA GLN A 46 -5.82 -26.17 -2.51
C GLN A 46 -6.85 -26.58 -3.58
N PRO A 47 -6.72 -26.11 -4.83
CA PRO A 47 -5.64 -25.24 -5.34
C PRO A 47 -5.82 -23.75 -4.98
N TRP A 48 -4.72 -23.04 -4.76
CA TRP A 48 -4.72 -21.60 -4.43
C TRP A 48 -4.89 -20.67 -5.64
N PHE A 49 -5.54 -21.18 -6.69
CA PHE A 49 -5.88 -20.44 -7.89
C PHE A 49 -7.19 -20.96 -8.46
N THR A 50 -7.96 -20.06 -9.03
CA THR A 50 -9.21 -20.36 -9.72
C THR A 50 -9.02 -20.13 -11.20
N ASN A 51 -9.57 -21.01 -12.03
CA ASN A 51 -9.57 -20.81 -13.48
C ASN A 51 -10.70 -19.84 -13.84
N VAL A 52 -10.35 -18.69 -14.40
CA VAL A 52 -11.28 -17.59 -14.71
C VAL A 52 -11.37 -17.43 -16.22
N SER A 53 -12.59 -17.40 -16.76
CA SER A 53 -12.82 -17.08 -18.16
C SER A 53 -12.75 -15.57 -18.40
N VAL A 54 -12.22 -15.15 -19.55
CA VAL A 54 -12.27 -13.74 -19.98
C VAL A 54 -13.70 -13.24 -20.13
N ASP A 55 -14.65 -14.14 -20.40
CA ASP A 55 -16.08 -13.81 -20.51
C ASP A 55 -16.70 -13.43 -19.17
N ASP A 56 -16.16 -13.94 -18.05
CA ASP A 56 -16.64 -13.63 -16.70
C ASP A 56 -16.12 -12.28 -16.20
N ILE A 57 -15.14 -11.69 -16.89
CA ILE A 57 -14.53 -10.40 -16.52
C ILE A 57 -15.23 -9.27 -17.27
N HIS A 58 -15.65 -8.25 -16.54
CA HIS A 58 -16.31 -7.08 -17.08
C HIS A 58 -15.44 -5.82 -16.97
N SER A 59 -15.71 -4.84 -17.83
CA SER A 59 -15.11 -3.52 -17.70
C SER A 59 -15.53 -2.89 -16.37
N GLY A 60 -14.56 -2.47 -15.57
CA GLY A 60 -14.77 -1.94 -14.23
C GLY A 60 -14.54 -2.96 -13.11
N ASP A 61 -14.29 -4.24 -13.43
CA ASP A 61 -13.87 -5.20 -12.41
C ASP A 61 -12.56 -4.72 -11.77
N PHE A 62 -12.57 -4.65 -10.45
CA PHE A 62 -11.48 -4.13 -9.64
C PHE A 62 -10.77 -5.27 -8.92
N LEU A 63 -9.45 -5.30 -9.04
CA LEU A 63 -8.57 -6.26 -8.39
C LEU A 63 -7.86 -5.57 -7.24
N ALA A 64 -8.18 -6.00 -6.01
CA ALA A 64 -7.35 -5.72 -4.85
C ALA A 64 -6.23 -6.77 -4.78
N ILE A 65 -4.98 -6.32 -4.74
CA ILE A 65 -3.79 -7.16 -4.76
C ILE A 65 -3.05 -6.98 -3.44
N SER A 66 -2.58 -8.11 -2.90
CA SER A 66 -1.80 -8.16 -1.67
C SER A 66 -0.62 -9.10 -1.82
N LYS A 67 0.59 -8.56 -2.01
CA LYS A 67 1.85 -9.32 -1.93
C LYS A 67 2.34 -9.26 -0.48
N ILE A 68 2.81 -10.41 -0.01
CA ILE A 68 3.26 -10.61 1.38
C ILE A 68 4.56 -11.42 1.45
N ARG A 69 5.25 -11.57 0.30
CA ARG A 69 6.49 -12.35 0.20
C ARG A 69 7.48 -11.73 -0.78
N GLY A 70 8.76 -11.86 -0.44
CA GLY A 70 9.87 -11.32 -1.23
C GLY A 70 10.04 -9.81 -1.02
N ARG A 71 11.05 -9.23 -1.66
CA ARG A 71 11.43 -7.82 -1.48
C ARG A 71 10.23 -6.87 -1.58
N TRP A 72 9.43 -7.03 -2.62
CA TRP A 72 8.23 -6.22 -2.84
C TRP A 72 7.10 -6.53 -1.86
N GLY A 73 6.95 -7.78 -1.41
CA GLY A 73 6.01 -8.10 -0.35
C GLY A 73 6.35 -7.42 0.98
N GLY A 74 7.65 -7.26 1.27
CA GLY A 74 8.10 -6.49 2.42
C GLY A 74 7.74 -5.00 2.33
N PHE A 75 7.99 -4.36 1.18
CA PHE A 75 7.57 -2.97 0.94
C PHE A 75 6.06 -2.80 1.06
N GLU A 76 5.30 -3.69 0.43
CA GLU A 76 3.85 -3.60 0.41
C GLU A 76 3.23 -3.85 1.80
N THR A 77 3.83 -4.73 2.62
CA THR A 77 3.46 -4.91 4.03
C THR A 77 3.68 -3.63 4.83
N LEU A 78 4.80 -2.93 4.62
CA LEU A 78 5.07 -1.66 5.30
C LEU A 78 4.14 -0.54 4.80
N GLU A 79 3.88 -0.46 3.49
CA GLU A 79 2.94 0.50 2.92
C GLU A 79 1.52 0.31 3.49
N LYS A 80 0.99 -0.92 3.46
CA LYS A 80 -0.30 -1.25 4.08
C LYS A 80 -0.35 -0.83 5.53
N TRP A 81 0.70 -1.17 6.26
CA TRP A 81 0.80 -0.81 7.66
C TRP A 81 0.82 0.70 7.87
N VAL A 82 1.56 1.50 7.09
CA VAL A 82 1.70 2.97 7.25
C VAL A 82 0.50 3.75 6.72
N THR A 83 -0.25 3.17 5.78
CA THR A 83 -1.42 3.84 5.17
C THR A 83 -2.74 3.39 5.79
N GLY A 84 -2.74 2.27 6.52
CA GLY A 84 -3.95 1.61 7.02
C GLY A 84 -4.72 0.85 5.93
N ALA A 85 -4.12 0.66 4.76
CA ALA A 85 -4.73 -0.06 3.65
C ALA A 85 -4.60 -1.58 3.81
N TYR A 86 -5.60 -2.35 3.38
CA TYR A 86 -5.52 -3.82 3.34
C TYR A 86 -5.16 -4.36 1.94
N ALA A 87 -5.32 -3.55 0.90
CA ALA A 87 -4.74 -3.79 -0.41
C ALA A 87 -3.47 -2.95 -0.57
N GLY A 88 -2.44 -3.50 -1.20
CA GLY A 88 -1.21 -2.73 -1.47
C GLY A 88 -1.10 -2.31 -2.92
N HIS A 89 -1.65 -3.11 -3.83
CA HIS A 89 -1.83 -2.70 -5.21
C HIS A 89 -3.26 -2.90 -5.65
N THR A 90 -3.64 -2.12 -6.66
CA THR A 90 -4.95 -2.23 -7.26
C THR A 90 -4.82 -2.23 -8.77
N ALA A 91 -5.67 -3.02 -9.43
CA ALA A 91 -5.77 -3.02 -10.87
C ALA A 91 -7.23 -2.98 -11.31
N VAL A 92 -7.48 -2.40 -12.48
CA VAL A 92 -8.79 -2.39 -13.11
C VAL A 92 -8.76 -3.19 -14.41
N CYS A 93 -9.79 -3.97 -14.63
CA CYS A 93 -10.05 -4.68 -15.87
C CYS A 93 -10.92 -3.82 -16.78
N LEU A 94 -10.52 -3.66 -18.04
CA LEU A 94 -11.25 -2.90 -19.05
C LEU A 94 -11.28 -3.67 -20.36
N LYS A 95 -12.44 -3.76 -20.99
CA LYS A 95 -12.60 -4.26 -22.36
C LYS A 95 -12.65 -3.10 -23.33
N ASP A 96 -11.94 -3.22 -24.45
CA ASP A 96 -12.03 -2.25 -25.55
C ASP A 96 -13.28 -2.46 -26.41
N SER A 97 -13.43 -1.65 -27.47
CA SER A 97 -14.57 -1.73 -28.39
C SER A 97 -14.67 -3.05 -29.16
N GLU A 98 -13.58 -3.81 -29.26
CA GLU A 98 -13.53 -5.14 -29.89
C GLU A 98 -13.78 -6.27 -28.89
N GLY A 99 -13.98 -5.93 -27.60
CA GLY A 99 -14.20 -6.89 -26.52
C GLY A 99 -12.92 -7.51 -25.95
N LYS A 100 -11.74 -7.04 -26.39
CA LYS A 100 -10.46 -7.52 -25.86
C LYS A 100 -10.22 -6.97 -24.47
N LEU A 101 -9.83 -7.85 -23.55
CA LEU A 101 -9.57 -7.52 -22.15
C LEU A 101 -8.16 -6.94 -21.95
N TRP A 102 -8.10 -5.87 -21.16
CA TRP A 102 -6.91 -5.19 -20.70
C TRP A 102 -6.95 -5.10 -19.17
N VAL A 103 -5.80 -5.26 -18.52
CA VAL A 103 -5.65 -5.11 -17.06
C VAL A 103 -4.65 -4.01 -16.81
N ALA A 104 -5.07 -3.00 -16.04
CA ALA A 104 -4.26 -1.83 -15.74
C ALA A 104 -4.05 -1.72 -14.23
N GLU A 105 -2.81 -1.90 -13.78
CA GLU A 105 -2.39 -1.78 -12.37
C GLU A 105 -1.78 -0.40 -12.12
N SER A 106 -2.06 0.20 -10.96
CA SER A 106 -1.40 1.42 -10.52
C SER A 106 -0.05 1.09 -9.86
N GLY A 107 1.05 1.51 -10.49
CA GLY A 107 2.39 1.37 -9.94
C GLY A 107 3.41 0.90 -10.97
N HIS A 108 4.67 1.27 -10.76
CA HIS A 108 5.80 0.80 -11.55
C HIS A 108 6.83 0.21 -10.58
N GLU A 109 7.03 -1.11 -10.58
CA GLU A 109 8.04 -1.78 -9.73
C GLU A 109 9.46 -1.32 -10.16
N ASN A 110 10.30 -0.90 -9.21
CA ASN A 110 11.73 -0.62 -9.45
C ASN A 110 12.62 -1.20 -8.34
N GLU A 111 13.48 -2.16 -8.65
CA GLU A 111 14.38 -2.85 -7.69
C GLU A 111 15.49 -1.96 -7.10
N GLU A 112 15.29 -0.66 -7.10
CA GLU A 112 16.32 0.31 -6.83
C GLU A 112 15.88 1.42 -5.89
N VAL A 113 14.64 1.56 -5.40
CA VAL A 113 14.13 2.83 -4.78
C VAL A 113 15.15 3.66 -3.98
N ALA A 114 15.86 3.22 -2.94
CA ALA A 114 16.90 4.03 -2.29
C ALA A 114 18.22 4.19 -3.10
N SER A 115 18.62 3.19 -3.89
CA SER A 115 19.74 3.26 -4.85
C SER A 115 19.39 4.10 -6.08
N VAL A 116 18.24 3.95 -6.72
CA VAL A 116 17.59 4.87 -7.65
C VAL A 116 17.51 6.22 -7.01
N MET A 117 16.97 6.40 -5.81
CA MET A 117 16.83 7.73 -5.22
C MET A 117 18.19 8.36 -4.92
N THR A 118 19.20 7.59 -4.52
CA THR A 118 20.58 8.07 -4.29
C THR A 118 21.39 8.23 -5.60
N VAL A 119 21.14 7.44 -6.67
CA VAL A 119 21.69 7.55 -8.05
C VAL A 119 21.02 8.68 -8.83
N TRP A 120 19.71 8.83 -8.68
CA TRP A 120 18.84 9.83 -9.29
C TRP A 120 19.08 11.21 -8.67
N SER A 121 19.33 11.25 -7.36
CA SER A 121 19.76 12.47 -6.66
C SER A 121 21.21 12.87 -6.95
N HIS A 122 21.99 12.04 -7.65
CA HIS A 122 23.25 12.40 -8.28
C HIS A 122 23.13 12.70 -9.80
N LEU A 123 22.07 12.27 -10.50
CA LEU A 123 21.85 12.51 -11.95
C LEU A 123 21.01 13.77 -12.28
N GLN A 124 20.04 14.16 -11.45
CA GLN A 124 19.26 15.40 -11.59
C GLN A 124 18.91 16.06 -10.25
N PRO A 125 19.74 17.00 -9.76
CA PRO A 125 19.60 17.59 -8.44
C PRO A 125 18.46 18.62 -8.29
N ASP A 126 18.26 19.53 -9.26
CA ASP A 126 17.22 20.59 -9.17
C ASP A 126 15.77 20.05 -9.18
N TYR A 127 15.53 18.86 -9.76
CA TYR A 127 14.20 18.24 -9.89
C TYR A 127 13.86 17.28 -8.74
N ALA A 128 14.81 16.46 -8.27
CA ALA A 128 14.66 15.70 -7.02
C ALA A 128 14.40 16.63 -5.82
N ALA A 129 14.92 17.87 -5.90
CA ALA A 129 14.67 18.89 -4.92
C ALA A 129 13.20 19.31 -4.80
N ASN A 130 12.51 19.45 -5.94
CA ASN A 130 11.09 19.81 -5.98
C ASN A 130 10.15 18.62 -5.74
N MET A 131 10.59 17.36 -5.94
CA MET A 131 9.72 16.17 -5.87
C MET A 131 9.77 15.43 -4.53
N TRP A 132 10.93 15.47 -3.84
CA TRP A 132 11.10 14.90 -2.51
C TRP A 132 11.83 15.86 -1.59
N ASN A 133 12.90 16.55 -2.01
CA ASN A 133 13.71 17.28 -1.02
C ASN A 133 12.92 18.35 -0.29
N GLU A 134 12.01 19.12 -0.88
CA GLU A 134 11.23 20.09 -0.10
C GLU A 134 10.39 19.38 0.96
N ALA A 135 9.75 18.27 0.61
CA ALA A 135 8.98 17.48 1.54
C ALA A 135 9.89 16.82 2.59
N LEU A 136 10.93 16.10 2.19
CA LEU A 136 11.98 15.55 3.05
C LEU A 136 12.65 16.63 3.94
N ASN A 137 12.86 17.85 3.45
CA ASN A 137 13.40 18.99 4.22
C ASN A 137 12.38 19.54 5.21
N LYS A 138 11.11 19.74 4.80
CA LYS A 138 10.02 20.12 5.71
C LYS A 138 9.83 19.07 6.81
N ARG A 139 9.97 17.80 6.43
CA ARG A 139 10.00 16.63 7.29
C ARG A 139 11.22 16.63 8.24
N LEU A 140 12.37 17.19 7.81
CA LEU A 140 13.59 17.41 8.61
C LEU A 140 13.63 18.75 9.39
N GLY A 141 12.68 19.65 9.18
CA GLY A 141 12.75 21.03 9.67
C GLY A 141 13.96 21.82 9.12
N THR A 142 14.44 21.43 7.94
CA THR A 142 15.51 22.10 7.19
C THR A 142 14.94 22.85 5.99
N GLN A 143 15.77 23.67 5.34
CA GLN A 143 15.45 24.35 4.10
C GLN A 143 16.68 24.23 3.19
N ASP A 144 16.46 23.98 1.89
CA ASP A 144 17.47 24.03 0.83
C ASP A 144 18.64 23.01 0.88
N LEU A 145 18.52 21.88 1.60
CA LEU A 145 19.52 20.79 1.54
C LEU A 145 19.32 19.85 0.33
N ALA A 146 20.40 19.34 -0.28
CA ALA A 146 20.35 18.35 -1.37
C ALA A 146 20.34 16.89 -0.84
N LEU A 147 19.82 15.90 -1.59
CA LEU A 147 19.55 14.54 -1.09
C LEU A 147 20.72 13.80 -0.40
N PRO A 148 21.99 13.85 -0.86
CA PRO A 148 23.11 13.21 -0.14
C PRO A 148 23.41 13.89 1.19
N GLU A 149 23.22 15.20 1.27
CA GLU A 149 23.36 15.99 2.50
C GLU A 149 22.15 15.80 3.38
N ILE A 150 20.96 15.66 2.80
CA ILE A 150 19.77 15.19 3.48
C ILE A 150 20.05 13.81 4.03
N LEU A 151 20.56 12.83 3.28
CA LEU A 151 20.89 11.49 3.77
C LEU A 151 21.89 11.54 4.94
N VAL A 152 22.91 12.39 4.84
CA VAL A 152 23.92 12.61 5.89
C VAL A 152 23.38 13.43 7.07
N GLU A 153 22.50 14.40 6.85
CA GLU A 153 21.89 15.26 7.87
C GLU A 153 20.73 14.54 8.55
N THR A 154 20.02 13.71 7.80
CA THR A 154 19.10 12.65 8.22
C THR A 154 19.91 11.76 9.13
N GLU A 155 21.05 11.21 8.71
CA GLU A 155 21.96 10.47 9.60
C GLU A 155 22.45 11.28 10.83
N LYS A 156 22.84 12.56 10.69
CA LYS A 156 23.33 13.42 11.80
C LYS A 156 22.25 13.79 12.82
N ARG A 157 21.04 14.07 12.32
CA ARG A 157 19.82 14.32 13.09
C ARG A 157 19.16 13.00 13.51
N GLY A 158 19.79 11.88 13.18
CA GLY A 158 19.46 10.56 13.66
C GLY A 158 18.27 9.86 12.97
N LEU A 159 17.94 10.22 11.73
CA LEU A 159 16.90 9.66 10.85
C LEU A 159 17.53 8.83 9.68
N SER A 160 16.74 8.01 8.97
CA SER A 160 17.08 7.30 7.71
C SER A 160 16.28 7.79 6.49
N PHE A 161 16.68 7.37 5.30
CA PHE A 161 16.10 7.87 4.05
C PHE A 161 14.65 7.42 3.77
N ASP A 162 14.34 6.17 4.10
CA ASP A 162 12.99 5.65 3.97
C ASP A 162 12.10 6.26 5.08
N GLU A 163 12.64 6.49 6.28
CA GLU A 163 11.94 7.24 7.35
C GLU A 163 11.63 8.66 6.91
N LEU A 164 12.54 9.27 6.17
CA LEU A 164 12.32 10.58 5.60
C LEU A 164 11.19 10.57 4.56
N LEU A 165 11.12 9.59 3.67
CA LEU A 165 10.03 9.44 2.67
C LEU A 165 8.67 9.20 3.31
N MET A 166 8.66 8.56 4.47
CA MET A 166 7.46 8.21 5.21
C MET A 166 6.97 9.31 6.15
N ILE A 167 7.72 10.41 6.36
CA ILE A 167 7.19 11.47 7.24
C ILE A 167 5.90 12.02 6.58
N PRO A 168 4.77 11.95 7.28
CA PRO A 168 3.51 12.33 6.70
C PRO A 168 3.53 13.82 6.43
N GLU A 169 3.13 14.11 5.23
CA GLU A 169 2.76 15.43 4.80
C GLU A 169 1.73 16.03 5.77
N GLN A 170 1.96 17.24 6.29
CA GLN A 170 0.98 17.87 7.19
C GLN A 170 -0.10 18.59 6.37
N ASP A 171 -1.36 18.41 6.77
CA ASP A 171 -2.52 19.02 6.11
C ASP A 171 -2.46 20.55 6.04
N ASP A 172 -1.73 21.18 6.97
CA ASP A 172 -1.46 22.62 7.04
C ASP A 172 -0.07 23.01 6.55
N TRP A 173 0.79 22.03 6.20
CA TRP A 173 2.00 22.33 5.46
C TRP A 173 1.62 22.98 4.15
N ILE A 174 1.96 24.26 4.08
CA ILE A 174 2.00 25.01 2.84
C ILE A 174 3.40 24.76 2.31
N TYR A 175 3.46 23.82 1.39
CA TYR A 175 4.56 23.72 0.48
C TYR A 175 4.66 25.02 -0.32
N SER A 176 5.82 25.25 -0.94
CA SER A 176 6.01 26.41 -1.82
C SER A 176 4.88 26.56 -2.86
N ASP A 177 4.15 25.48 -3.14
CA ASP A 177 3.00 25.39 -4.03
C ASP A 177 1.60 25.22 -3.36
N GLY A 178 1.45 24.79 -2.09
CA GLY A 178 0.11 24.64 -1.46
C GLY A 178 -0.03 23.63 -0.31
N LYS A 179 -1.27 23.27 0.11
CA LYS A 179 -1.57 22.32 1.20
C LYS A 179 -1.47 20.86 0.75
N SER A 180 -0.70 20.08 1.51
CA SER A 180 -0.60 18.62 1.56
C SER A 180 -1.75 17.76 2.08
N THR A 181 -2.68 17.23 1.26
CA THR A 181 -3.72 16.30 1.74
C THR A 181 -3.70 14.96 0.99
N SER A 182 -2.94 13.97 1.47
CA SER A 182 -3.02 12.60 0.95
C SER A 182 -3.91 11.75 1.85
N CYS A 183 -5.18 11.61 1.48
CA CYS A 183 -6.08 10.70 2.19
C CYS A 183 -6.11 9.34 1.50
N ILE A 184 -5.27 8.41 1.97
CA ILE A 184 -5.20 7.05 1.42
C ILE A 184 -6.35 6.21 1.97
N LYS A 185 -7.30 5.83 1.10
CA LYS A 185 -8.42 4.95 1.44
C LYS A 185 -8.52 3.86 0.41
N ASP A 186 -8.70 2.64 0.88
CA ASP A 186 -8.94 1.50 0.03
C ASP A 186 -10.17 1.71 -0.86
N ALA A 187 -9.97 1.70 -2.17
CA ALA A 187 -11.05 1.91 -3.14
C ALA A 187 -12.11 0.80 -3.07
N TYR A 188 -11.74 -0.40 -2.59
CA TYR A 188 -12.69 -1.50 -2.40
C TYR A 188 -13.78 -1.18 -1.36
N THR A 189 -13.59 -0.14 -0.53
CA THR A 189 -14.59 0.27 0.47
C THR A 189 -15.78 1.02 -0.13
N LEU A 190 -15.62 1.54 -1.34
CA LEU A 190 -16.68 2.26 -2.04
C LEU A 190 -17.82 1.32 -2.38
N ASN A 191 -19.06 1.76 -2.13
CA ASN A 191 -20.27 1.00 -2.37
C ASN A 191 -20.64 0.96 -3.88
N PHE A 192 -19.72 0.42 -4.70
CA PHE A 192 -19.82 0.31 -6.16
C PHE A 192 -19.91 -1.13 -6.66
N PHE A 193 -19.44 -2.07 -5.84
CA PHE A 193 -19.21 -3.44 -6.25
C PHE A 193 -20.47 -4.30 -6.07
N GLU A 194 -20.53 -5.37 -6.85
CA GLU A 194 -21.66 -6.30 -6.82
C GLU A 194 -21.74 -7.02 -5.48
N THR A 195 -22.89 -6.90 -4.80
CA THR A 195 -23.16 -7.58 -3.52
C THR A 195 -24.11 -8.77 -3.65
N ASN A 196 -24.81 -8.89 -4.79
CA ASN A 196 -25.70 -10.01 -5.03
C ASN A 196 -24.89 -11.23 -5.49
N SER A 197 -24.76 -12.22 -4.59
CA SER A 197 -24.06 -13.47 -4.86
C SER A 197 -24.60 -14.25 -6.06
N SER A 198 -25.84 -14.02 -6.48
CA SER A 198 -26.43 -14.65 -7.68
C SER A 198 -25.91 -14.06 -8.99
N ARG A 199 -25.31 -12.86 -8.95
CA ARG A 199 -24.73 -12.16 -10.10
C ARG A 199 -23.21 -12.34 -10.18
N LEU A 200 -22.58 -12.88 -9.12
CA LEU A 200 -21.17 -13.22 -9.13
C LEU A 200 -20.92 -14.45 -10.01
N PRO A 201 -19.72 -14.59 -10.62
CA PRO A 201 -19.39 -15.76 -11.41
C PRO A 201 -19.50 -17.06 -10.62
N LYS A 202 -19.84 -18.18 -11.28
CA LYS A 202 -20.06 -19.47 -10.61
C LYS A 202 -18.83 -19.98 -9.84
N TRP A 203 -17.63 -19.63 -10.31
CA TRP A 203 -16.36 -19.99 -9.68
C TRP A 203 -16.07 -19.16 -8.42
N CYS A 204 -16.81 -18.07 -8.19
CA CYS A 204 -16.61 -17.20 -7.05
C CYS A 204 -16.88 -17.94 -5.74
N ASN A 205 -15.90 -17.92 -4.82
CA ASN A 205 -15.91 -18.69 -3.58
C ASN A 205 -16.04 -20.21 -3.78
N ASP A 206 -15.86 -20.75 -5.00
CA ASP A 206 -15.93 -22.19 -5.22
C ASP A 206 -14.74 -22.88 -4.55
N GLY A 207 -15.02 -23.91 -3.75
CA GLY A 207 -14.00 -24.59 -2.93
C GLY A 207 -13.58 -23.88 -1.65
N ASP A 208 -13.89 -22.59 -1.45
CA ASP A 208 -13.53 -21.88 -0.21
C ASP A 208 -14.41 -22.28 0.98
N THR A 209 -13.78 -22.43 2.15
CA THR A 209 -14.47 -22.84 3.41
C THR A 209 -15.39 -21.74 3.95
N MET A 210 -15.10 -20.49 3.64
CA MET A 210 -15.91 -19.32 3.99
C MET A 210 -16.31 -18.57 2.72
N LYS A 211 -17.59 -18.19 2.63
CA LYS A 211 -18.10 -17.39 1.52
C LYS A 211 -17.84 -15.91 1.79
N LEU A 212 -16.97 -15.31 0.98
CA LEU A 212 -16.68 -13.87 1.01
C LEU A 212 -17.71 -13.09 0.17
N PRO A 213 -17.94 -11.80 0.48
CA PRO A 213 -18.79 -10.93 -0.33
C PRO A 213 -18.15 -10.53 -1.68
N PHE A 214 -16.91 -10.94 -1.92
CA PHE A 214 -16.14 -10.73 -3.15
C PHE A 214 -15.48 -12.04 -3.60
N CYS A 215 -14.91 -12.03 -4.80
CA CYS A 215 -14.27 -13.21 -5.38
C CYS A 215 -12.75 -13.16 -5.24
N GLN A 216 -12.13 -14.25 -4.77
CA GLN A 216 -10.68 -14.34 -4.66
C GLN A 216 -10.11 -15.34 -5.70
N ILE A 217 -9.47 -14.79 -6.72
CA ILE A 217 -8.95 -15.55 -7.87
C ILE A 217 -7.70 -16.36 -7.52
N LYS A 218 -6.85 -15.83 -6.63
CA LYS A 218 -5.53 -16.41 -6.33
C LYS A 218 -5.11 -16.12 -4.89
N GLY A 219 -4.21 -16.95 -4.37
CA GLY A 219 -3.51 -16.73 -3.11
C GLY A 219 -3.81 -17.83 -2.10
N ARG A 220 -2.81 -18.13 -1.27
CA ARG A 220 -2.87 -19.15 -0.22
C ARG A 220 -3.78 -18.77 0.93
N TYR A 221 -3.79 -17.49 1.28
CA TYR A 221 -4.55 -16.96 2.40
C TYR A 221 -5.81 -16.28 1.91
N GLN A 222 -6.87 -16.40 2.68
CA GLN A 222 -8.10 -15.68 2.45
C GLN A 222 -7.83 -14.17 2.55
N MET A 223 -8.27 -13.42 1.55
CA MET A 223 -8.13 -11.97 1.55
C MET A 223 -9.13 -11.36 2.52
N GLU A 224 -8.66 -10.43 3.33
CA GLU A 224 -9.49 -9.63 4.23
C GLU A 224 -9.58 -8.21 3.68
N LEU A 225 -10.81 -7.73 3.46
CA LEU A 225 -11.09 -6.38 2.96
C LEU A 225 -12.10 -5.69 3.91
N PRO A 226 -11.64 -5.16 5.06
CA PRO A 226 -12.54 -4.54 6.04
C PRO A 226 -13.25 -3.32 5.46
N GLY A 227 -14.56 -3.21 5.71
CA GLY A 227 -15.37 -2.14 5.12
C GLY A 227 -15.60 -2.33 3.62
N TYR A 228 -15.44 -3.55 3.08
CA TYR A 228 -15.77 -3.84 1.70
C TYR A 228 -17.19 -3.35 1.35
N ASN A 229 -17.26 -2.54 0.30
CA ASN A 229 -18.50 -2.07 -0.28
C ASN A 229 -19.47 -1.42 0.74
N SER A 230 -18.94 -0.63 1.69
CA SER A 230 -19.71 -0.07 2.80
C SER A 230 -19.82 1.46 2.79
N VAL A 231 -19.06 2.16 1.94
CA VAL A 231 -18.98 3.62 1.95
C VAL A 231 -19.68 4.18 0.72
N ASP A 232 -20.79 4.90 0.95
CA ASP A 232 -21.44 5.66 -0.11
C ASP A 232 -20.56 6.85 -0.51
N PRO A 233 -20.36 7.12 -1.82
CA PRO A 233 -19.64 8.30 -2.26
C PRO A 233 -20.34 9.57 -1.80
N TYR A 234 -19.56 10.55 -1.35
CA TYR A 234 -20.06 11.84 -0.92
C TYR A 234 -19.27 12.99 -1.57
N PRO A 235 -19.85 14.20 -1.71
CA PRO A 235 -19.14 15.35 -2.26
C PRO A 235 -17.87 15.65 -1.47
N HIS A 236 -16.78 16.01 -2.16
CA HIS A 236 -15.48 16.30 -1.54
C HIS A 236 -14.92 15.14 -0.70
N MET A 237 -15.20 13.90 -1.14
CA MET A 237 -14.77 12.70 -0.46
C MET A 237 -13.28 12.71 -0.18
N ASN A 238 -12.92 12.43 1.07
CA ASN A 238 -11.54 12.23 1.50
C ASN A 238 -10.63 13.46 1.36
N GLU A 239 -11.09 14.62 0.87
CA GLU A 239 -10.24 15.80 0.61
C GLU A 239 -9.61 16.39 1.89
N ARG A 240 -10.18 16.13 3.06
CA ARG A 240 -9.71 16.65 4.36
C ARG A 240 -9.60 15.57 5.41
N CYS A 241 -9.54 14.33 4.96
CA CYS A 241 -9.62 13.19 5.84
C CYS A 241 -8.24 12.83 6.33
N PRO A 242 -8.03 12.78 7.66
CA PRO A 242 -6.74 12.43 8.21
C PRO A 242 -6.42 10.97 7.89
N SER A 243 -5.21 10.70 7.42
CA SER A 243 -4.66 9.34 7.35
C SER A 243 -3.39 9.29 8.19
N LEU A 244 -3.58 9.11 9.50
CA LEU A 244 -2.48 9.04 10.45
C LEU A 244 -2.39 7.65 11.10
N PRO A 245 -1.22 6.98 11.03
CA PRO A 245 -0.89 5.82 11.86
C PRO A 245 -1.03 6.11 13.37
N PRO A 246 -1.18 5.09 14.24
CA PRO A 246 -1.39 3.66 13.95
C PRO A 246 -2.86 3.22 14.03
N ASN A 247 -3.74 4.10 14.51
CA ASN A 247 -5.15 3.77 14.75
C ASN A 247 -6.05 4.05 13.54
N TYR A 248 -5.52 4.75 12.52
CA TYR A 248 -6.20 5.09 11.27
C TYR A 248 -7.64 5.57 11.47
N HIS A 249 -7.89 6.30 12.57
CA HIS A 249 -9.23 6.71 12.95
C HIS A 249 -9.74 7.73 11.94
N ARG A 250 -10.79 7.34 11.21
CA ARG A 250 -11.47 8.20 10.25
C ARG A 250 -12.72 8.80 10.89
N PRO A 251 -12.81 10.14 11.03
CA PRO A 251 -14.02 10.82 11.46
C PRO A 251 -15.22 10.44 10.59
N LYS A 252 -16.44 10.71 11.05
CA LYS A 252 -17.62 10.56 10.19
C LYS A 252 -17.48 11.46 8.95
N ASP A 253 -17.82 10.92 7.78
CA ASP A 253 -17.56 11.54 6.47
C ASP A 253 -16.06 11.58 6.10
N CYS A 254 -15.31 10.67 6.73
CA CYS A 254 -14.06 10.03 6.33
C CYS A 254 -14.26 8.51 6.50
#